data_AF-A0A552RDK8-F1
#
_entry.id   AF-A0A552RDK8-F1
#
_cell.length_a   1.000
_cell.length_b   1.000
_cell.length_c   1.000
_cell.angle_alpha   90.00
_cell.angle_beta   90.00
_cell.angle_gamma   90.00
#
_symmetry.space_group_name_H-M   'P 1'
#
loop_
_entity.id
_entity.type
_entity.pdbx_description
1 polymer ?
#
loop_
_entity_poly.entity_id
_entity_poly.type
_entity_poly.pdbx_seq_one_letter_code
_entity_poly.pdbx_strand_id
1 'polypeptide(L)'
;MAAPAFANPPAGQYRVLAGVGSDTTQDVVNGLGDAVDSGTLIASYDATGSATIKTRATGCQIPRPNGSSAGINALRNAVDNNTGCLDFARSSRGVADTSSTDLTWIPFAKDAVTFAVRSDSALPKALTKAQLVSIYTCDTTTLNGVALTPLLPQAGSGTRSFFLAQLGLTEDTFGSCVDDTVQEHNGEALDSAGDIAPYSIAQYIAQGNEIDGVVDRRGSAVLGSIDGVDPQLADGTLNTAFPFNRDVYNVVPTAKLGDPVIAAAFVGTSSKVCLQSAVINTYGFGTIATCGATTLKGES
;
A
#
# COMPACT_ATOMS: atom_id res chain seq x y z
N MET A 1 -20.45 -13.22 12.18
CA MET A 1 -19.62 -13.80 11.11
C MET A 1 -19.70 -12.84 9.94
N ALA A 2 -18.65 -12.06 9.72
CA ALA A 2 -18.56 -11.17 8.55
C ALA A 2 -18.36 -12.06 7.31
N ALA A 3 -18.93 -11.66 6.18
CA ALA A 3 -18.64 -12.30 4.91
C ALA A 3 -17.16 -12.09 4.55
N PRO A 4 -16.51 -13.03 3.84
CA PRO A 4 -15.09 -12.91 3.50
C PRO A 4 -14.84 -11.65 2.66
N ALA A 5 -13.75 -10.93 2.97
CA ALA A 5 -13.27 -9.85 2.13
C ALA A 5 -12.76 -10.45 0.81
N PHE A 6 -13.57 -10.41 -0.24
CA PHE A 6 -13.16 -10.85 -1.57
C PHE A 6 -12.20 -9.84 -2.18
N ALA A 7 -11.28 -10.31 -3.04
CA ALA A 7 -10.37 -9.46 -3.82
C ALA A 7 -11.07 -8.37 -4.66
N ASN A 8 -12.38 -8.50 -4.86
CA ASN A 8 -13.26 -7.49 -5.41
C ASN A 8 -14.62 -7.65 -4.71
N PRO A 9 -15.49 -6.63 -4.66
CA PRO A 9 -16.88 -6.85 -4.29
C PRO A 9 -17.47 -8.01 -5.11
N PRO A 10 -18.35 -8.85 -4.54
CA PRO A 10 -18.91 -10.01 -5.24
C PRO A 10 -19.51 -9.59 -6.59
N ALA A 11 -19.36 -10.43 -7.62
CA ALA A 11 -19.83 -10.12 -8.96
C ALA A 11 -21.31 -9.71 -8.97
N GLY A 12 -21.62 -8.58 -9.61
CA GLY A 12 -22.96 -8.02 -9.65
C GLY A 12 -23.35 -7.18 -8.42
N GLN A 13 -22.50 -7.13 -7.39
CA GLN A 13 -22.64 -6.20 -6.27
C GLN A 13 -21.74 -4.99 -6.50
N TYR A 14 -22.35 -3.81 -6.45
CA TYR A 14 -21.64 -2.53 -6.59
C TYR A 14 -21.98 -1.69 -5.37
N ARG A 15 -20.95 -1.08 -4.77
CA ARG A 15 -21.11 -0.14 -3.67
C ARG A 15 -21.07 1.29 -4.21
N VAL A 16 -21.47 2.24 -3.38
CA VAL A 16 -21.62 3.65 -3.79
C VAL A 16 -20.30 4.24 -4.29
N LEU A 17 -19.21 4.04 -3.54
CA LEU A 17 -17.88 4.50 -3.87
C LEU A 17 -17.05 3.34 -4.42
N ALA A 18 -16.38 3.53 -5.55
CA ALA A 18 -15.44 2.55 -6.12
C ALA A 18 -14.01 3.08 -6.09
N GLY A 19 -13.08 2.25 -5.62
CA GLY A 19 -11.66 2.58 -5.60
C GLY A 19 -10.72 1.41 -5.90
N VAL A 20 -9.52 1.78 -6.33
CA VAL A 20 -8.47 0.94 -6.93
C VAL A 20 -7.09 1.44 -6.48
N GLY A 21 -6.01 0.78 -6.87
CA GLY A 21 -4.65 1.26 -6.64
C GLY A 21 -3.93 0.42 -5.60
N SER A 22 -3.24 1.07 -4.67
CA SER A 22 -2.25 0.46 -3.77
C SER A 22 -2.59 -0.95 -3.27
N ASP A 23 -1.71 -1.91 -3.59
CA ASP A 23 -1.62 -3.25 -3.00
C ASP A 23 -1.31 -3.17 -1.51
N THR A 24 -0.60 -2.13 -1.06
CA THR A 24 -0.28 -1.96 0.37
C THR A 24 -1.56 -1.85 1.19
N THR A 25 -2.55 -1.12 0.71
CA THR A 25 -3.77 -0.84 1.48
C THR A 25 -5.01 -1.58 0.99
N GLN A 26 -4.89 -2.49 0.02
CA GLN A 26 -6.05 -3.19 -0.53
C GLN A 26 -6.83 -3.94 0.57
N ASP A 27 -6.13 -4.67 1.44
CA ASP A 27 -6.78 -5.54 2.41
C ASP A 27 -7.48 -4.74 3.50
N VAL A 28 -6.81 -3.72 4.05
CA VAL A 28 -7.42 -2.84 5.06
C VAL A 28 -8.60 -2.07 4.48
N VAL A 29 -8.55 -1.64 3.22
CA VAL A 29 -9.67 -0.93 2.59
C VAL A 29 -10.80 -1.90 2.21
N ASN A 30 -10.51 -3.17 1.92
CA ASN A 30 -11.53 -4.21 1.79
C ASN A 30 -12.27 -4.41 3.12
N GLY A 31 -11.53 -4.57 4.23
CA GLY A 31 -12.09 -4.69 5.58
C GLY A 31 -12.88 -3.44 6.01
N LEU A 32 -12.38 -2.25 5.72
CA LEU A 32 -13.11 -0.99 5.92
C LEU A 32 -14.38 -0.95 5.07
N GLY A 33 -14.32 -1.46 3.84
CA GLY A 33 -15.47 -1.57 2.97
C GLY A 33 -16.59 -2.42 3.55
N ASP A 34 -16.27 -3.49 4.24
CA ASP A 34 -17.24 -4.37 4.91
C ASP A 34 -17.76 -3.76 6.22
N ALA A 35 -16.91 -3.09 6.98
CA ALA A 35 -17.27 -2.48 8.26
C ALA A 35 -18.12 -1.21 8.11
N VAL A 36 -17.85 -0.40 7.08
CA VAL A 36 -18.55 0.88 6.87
C VAL A 36 -19.91 0.64 6.19
N ASP A 37 -20.97 1.19 6.81
CA ASP A 37 -22.36 1.07 6.36
C ASP A 37 -22.77 -0.37 6.02
N SER A 38 -22.30 -1.35 6.80
CA SER A 38 -22.59 -2.77 6.60
C SER A 38 -22.29 -3.26 5.18
N GLY A 39 -21.18 -2.81 4.58
CA GLY A 39 -20.77 -3.30 3.27
C GLY A 39 -21.43 -2.61 2.08
N THR A 40 -22.04 -1.44 2.25
CA THR A 40 -22.80 -0.78 1.16
C THR A 40 -22.10 0.45 0.57
N LEU A 41 -21.17 1.06 1.30
CA LEU A 41 -20.57 2.34 0.90
C LEU A 41 -19.31 2.18 0.03
N ILE A 42 -18.29 1.47 0.50
CA ILE A 42 -16.95 1.48 -0.12
C ILE A 42 -16.65 0.15 -0.80
N ALA A 43 -16.56 0.15 -2.12
CA ALA A 43 -16.03 -0.94 -2.94
C ALA A 43 -14.55 -0.70 -3.22
N SER A 44 -13.72 -1.64 -2.77
CA SER A 44 -12.30 -1.68 -3.03
C SER A 44 -12.00 -2.85 -3.95
N TYR A 45 -11.38 -2.58 -5.09
CA TYR A 45 -10.96 -3.58 -6.05
C TYR A 45 -9.45 -3.76 -5.91
N ASP A 46 -9.00 -4.99 -5.69
CA ASP A 46 -7.60 -5.33 -5.49
C ASP A 46 -6.72 -4.93 -6.68
N ALA A 47 -5.43 -4.75 -6.42
CA ALA A 47 -4.48 -4.45 -7.48
C ALA A 47 -4.08 -5.69 -8.30
N THR A 48 -4.30 -6.89 -7.77
CA THR A 48 -4.05 -8.17 -8.44
C THR A 48 -5.34 -8.94 -8.72
N GLY A 49 -5.26 -9.95 -9.61
CA GLY A 49 -6.41 -10.75 -10.06
C GLY A 49 -6.64 -10.63 -11.57
N SER A 50 -7.91 -10.58 -11.99
CA SER A 50 -8.28 -10.48 -13.42
C SER A 50 -7.70 -9.24 -14.09
N ALA A 51 -7.33 -9.33 -15.37
CA ALA A 51 -6.73 -8.19 -16.12
C ALA A 51 -7.64 -6.94 -16.18
N THR A 52 -8.95 -7.12 -16.06
CA THR A 52 -9.92 -6.02 -16.00
C THR A 52 -10.84 -6.16 -14.79
N ILE A 53 -11.42 -5.04 -14.38
CA ILE A 53 -12.45 -4.95 -13.34
C ILE A 53 -13.68 -4.21 -13.87
N LYS A 54 -14.84 -4.51 -13.30
CA LYS A 54 -16.09 -3.82 -13.59
C LYS A 54 -16.55 -3.10 -12.33
N THR A 55 -16.54 -1.78 -12.32
CA THR A 55 -16.75 -0.98 -11.10
C THR A 55 -18.19 -0.50 -10.91
N ARG A 56 -19.03 -0.61 -11.94
CA ARG A 56 -20.45 -0.19 -11.97
C ARG A 56 -21.33 -1.22 -12.66
N ALA A 57 -22.63 -1.19 -12.38
CA ALA A 57 -23.60 -2.08 -13.03
C ALA A 57 -23.63 -1.92 -14.56
N THR A 58 -23.59 -0.66 -15.02
CA THR A 58 -23.58 -0.28 -16.44
C THR A 58 -22.23 0.32 -16.79
N GLY A 59 -21.61 -0.14 -17.88
CA GLY A 59 -20.30 0.34 -18.32
C GLY A 59 -19.16 0.01 -17.35
N CYS A 60 -18.14 0.88 -17.33
CA CYS A 60 -17.03 0.87 -16.39
C CYS A 60 -16.28 -0.45 -16.23
N GLN A 61 -16.01 -1.12 -17.36
CA GLN A 61 -14.99 -2.15 -17.46
C GLN A 61 -13.65 -1.48 -17.78
N ILE A 62 -12.73 -1.48 -16.82
CA ILE A 62 -11.43 -0.81 -16.93
C ILE A 62 -10.28 -1.81 -16.71
N PRO A 63 -9.07 -1.55 -17.24
CA PRO A 63 -7.87 -2.30 -16.86
C PRO A 63 -7.68 -2.24 -15.33
N ARG A 64 -7.26 -3.36 -14.72
CA ARG A 64 -7.00 -3.42 -13.27
C ARG A 64 -5.74 -2.60 -12.93
N PRO A 65 -5.84 -1.53 -12.13
CA PRO A 65 -4.67 -0.76 -11.74
C PRO A 65 -3.89 -1.49 -10.64
N ASN A 66 -2.61 -1.77 -10.90
CA ASN A 66 -1.69 -2.42 -9.96
C ASN A 66 -0.71 -1.38 -9.38
N GLY A 67 -0.73 -1.16 -8.06
CA GLY A 67 0.06 -0.13 -7.39
C GLY A 67 -0.59 1.26 -7.28
N SER A 68 0.01 2.09 -6.42
CA SER A 68 -0.52 3.44 -6.09
C SER A 68 -0.55 4.36 -7.30
N SER A 69 0.53 4.40 -8.09
CA SER A 69 0.60 5.30 -9.25
C SER A 69 -0.38 4.89 -10.35
N ALA A 70 -0.57 3.60 -10.59
CA ALA A 70 -1.57 3.12 -11.54
C ALA A 70 -2.99 3.48 -11.09
N GLY A 71 -3.31 3.33 -9.80
CA GLY A 71 -4.61 3.70 -9.25
C GLY A 71 -4.90 5.19 -9.38
N ILE A 72 -3.93 6.05 -9.06
CA ILE A 72 -4.06 7.50 -9.21
C ILE A 72 -4.24 7.88 -10.69
N ASN A 73 -3.46 7.28 -11.60
CA ASN A 73 -3.61 7.49 -13.04
C ASN A 73 -5.01 7.09 -13.55
N ALA A 74 -5.54 5.96 -13.05
CA ALA A 74 -6.89 5.51 -13.41
C ALA A 74 -7.96 6.47 -12.89
N LEU A 75 -7.82 7.01 -11.67
CA LEU A 75 -8.73 8.01 -11.12
C LEU A 75 -8.69 9.31 -11.93
N ARG A 76 -7.49 9.82 -12.26
CA ARG A 76 -7.35 11.03 -13.11
C ARG A 76 -8.03 10.85 -14.45
N ASN A 77 -7.74 9.74 -15.14
CA ASN A 77 -8.40 9.43 -16.41
C ASN A 77 -9.94 9.38 -16.26
N ALA A 78 -10.45 8.78 -15.18
CA ALA A 78 -11.89 8.72 -14.93
C ALA A 78 -12.52 10.11 -14.70
N VAL A 79 -11.78 11.04 -14.08
CA VAL A 79 -12.18 12.44 -13.86
C VAL A 79 -12.12 13.24 -15.16
N ASP A 80 -11.01 13.21 -15.87
CA ASP A 80 -10.79 13.98 -17.11
C ASP A 80 -11.81 13.62 -18.19
N ASN A 81 -12.14 12.34 -18.28
CA ASN A 81 -13.12 11.83 -19.24
C ASN A 81 -14.54 11.76 -18.66
N ASN A 82 -14.76 12.28 -17.45
CA ASN A 82 -16.04 12.31 -16.73
C ASN A 82 -16.81 10.97 -16.80
N THR A 83 -16.11 9.86 -16.62
CA THR A 83 -16.66 8.51 -16.82
C THR A 83 -17.53 8.05 -15.66
N GLY A 84 -17.31 8.60 -14.46
CA GLY A 84 -17.93 8.13 -13.23
C GLY A 84 -17.51 6.72 -12.79
N CYS A 85 -16.45 6.15 -13.39
CA CYS A 85 -16.04 4.77 -13.13
C CYS A 85 -15.25 4.58 -11.83
N LEU A 86 -14.66 5.65 -11.29
CA LEU A 86 -13.89 5.63 -10.04
C LEU A 86 -14.20 6.87 -9.21
N ASP A 87 -14.21 6.72 -7.89
CA ASP A 87 -14.43 7.81 -6.94
C ASP A 87 -13.20 8.13 -6.12
N PHE A 88 -12.34 7.13 -5.88
CA PHE A 88 -11.10 7.29 -5.14
C PHE A 88 -10.02 6.32 -5.62
N ALA A 89 -8.78 6.61 -5.27
CA ALA A 89 -7.64 5.72 -5.43
C ALA A 89 -6.98 5.49 -4.06
N ARG A 90 -6.60 4.25 -3.79
CA ARG A 90 -5.76 3.88 -2.65
C ARG A 90 -4.32 4.23 -2.94
N SER A 91 -3.64 4.89 -2.01
CA SER A 91 -2.22 5.24 -2.17
C SER A 91 -1.41 4.95 -0.91
N SER A 92 -0.24 4.37 -1.11
CA SER A 92 0.83 4.26 -0.11
C SER A 92 2.04 5.15 -0.43
N ARG A 93 1.89 6.06 -1.41
CA ARG A 93 2.83 7.18 -1.64
C ARG A 93 2.13 8.52 -1.40
N GLY A 94 2.93 9.53 -1.02
CA GLY A 94 2.49 10.91 -1.01
C GLY A 94 2.33 11.50 -2.42
N VAL A 95 2.05 12.79 -2.48
CA VAL A 95 1.97 13.58 -3.72
C VAL A 95 3.31 13.60 -4.43
N ALA A 96 3.34 13.26 -5.72
CA ALA A 96 4.55 13.38 -6.54
C ALA A 96 4.70 14.77 -7.17
N ASP A 97 3.57 15.41 -7.52
CA ASP A 97 3.53 16.74 -8.12
C ASP A 97 2.57 17.65 -7.34
N THR A 98 3.12 18.69 -6.69
CA THR A 98 2.37 19.69 -5.93
C THR A 98 2.06 20.96 -6.73
N SER A 99 2.36 20.98 -8.04
CA SER A 99 2.08 22.13 -8.90
C SER A 99 0.59 22.23 -9.30
N SER A 100 -0.14 21.11 -9.21
CA SER A 100 -1.59 21.02 -9.36
C SER A 100 -2.29 20.83 -8.01
N THR A 101 -3.62 20.94 -8.00
CA THR A 101 -4.48 20.60 -6.85
C THR A 101 -5.66 19.72 -7.24
N ASP A 102 -5.61 19.00 -8.37
CA ASP A 102 -6.78 18.29 -8.90
C ASP A 102 -7.19 17.09 -8.03
N LEU A 103 -6.23 16.48 -7.31
CA LEU A 103 -6.47 15.43 -6.34
C LEU A 103 -6.11 15.85 -4.90
N THR A 104 -6.77 15.23 -3.92
CA THR A 104 -6.51 15.38 -2.49
C THR A 104 -6.19 14.02 -1.87
N TRP A 105 -5.07 13.94 -1.15
CA TRP A 105 -4.62 12.77 -0.41
C TRP A 105 -5.16 12.86 1.00
N ILE A 106 -6.17 12.05 1.31
CA ILE A 106 -6.77 12.02 2.63
C ILE A 106 -6.12 10.89 3.43
N PRO A 107 -5.26 11.18 4.42
CA PRO A 107 -4.57 10.15 5.17
C PRO A 107 -5.58 9.46 6.10
N PHE A 108 -5.47 8.14 6.26
CA PHE A 108 -6.35 7.38 7.15
C PHE A 108 -5.63 6.50 8.17
N ALA A 109 -4.39 6.11 7.88
CA ALA A 109 -3.61 5.26 8.76
C ALA A 109 -2.09 5.44 8.56
N LYS A 110 -1.31 4.87 9.48
CA LYS A 110 0.15 4.79 9.47
C LYS A 110 0.58 3.42 8.99
N ASP A 111 1.54 3.40 8.08
CA ASP A 111 2.32 2.23 7.67
C ASP A 111 3.81 2.52 7.92
N ALA A 112 4.63 1.49 7.84
CA ALA A 112 6.07 1.62 7.71
C ALA A 112 6.64 0.54 6.79
N VAL A 113 7.76 0.83 6.14
CA VAL A 113 8.39 -0.07 5.17
C VAL A 113 9.77 -0.43 5.66
N THR A 114 10.03 -1.72 5.83
CA THR A 114 11.37 -2.25 6.11
C THR A 114 11.84 -3.12 4.94
N PHE A 115 12.97 -3.80 5.09
CA PHE A 115 13.37 -4.89 4.20
C PHE A 115 13.01 -6.25 4.80
N ALA A 116 12.78 -7.24 3.94
CA ALA A 116 12.61 -8.63 4.30
C ALA A 116 13.71 -9.47 3.63
N VAL A 117 14.14 -10.50 4.35
CA VAL A 117 15.03 -11.57 3.84
C VAL A 117 14.41 -12.91 4.17
N ARG A 118 14.95 -14.00 3.62
CA ARG A 118 14.50 -15.34 4.01
C ARG A 118 14.94 -15.69 5.43
N SER A 119 14.10 -16.42 6.15
CA SER A 119 14.37 -16.86 7.51
C SER A 119 15.57 -17.79 7.63
N ASP A 120 15.83 -18.58 6.57
CA ASP A 120 16.90 -19.57 6.44
C ASP A 120 18.18 -19.03 5.78
N SER A 121 18.18 -17.76 5.36
CA SER A 121 19.36 -17.10 4.80
C SER A 121 20.37 -16.72 5.89
N ALA A 122 21.65 -16.69 5.51
CA ALA A 122 22.70 -16.11 6.33
C ALA A 122 22.77 -14.57 6.26
N LEU A 123 21.93 -13.91 5.46
CA LEU A 123 21.85 -12.45 5.44
C LEU A 123 21.45 -11.89 6.83
N PRO A 124 22.06 -10.78 7.28
CA PRO A 124 21.73 -10.18 8.56
C PRO A 124 20.31 -9.57 8.53
N LYS A 125 19.59 -9.74 9.65
CA LYS A 125 18.24 -9.16 9.87
C LYS A 125 18.30 -7.79 10.55
N ALA A 126 19.49 -7.21 10.63
CA ALA A 126 19.74 -5.87 11.15
C ALA A 126 20.70 -5.18 10.19
N LEU A 127 20.22 -4.17 9.49
CA LEU A 127 21.01 -3.38 8.54
C LEU A 127 20.92 -1.91 8.90
N THR A 128 21.94 -1.15 8.53
CA THR A 128 21.86 0.30 8.55
C THR A 128 21.24 0.80 7.25
N LYS A 129 20.71 2.03 7.26
CA LYS A 129 20.30 2.69 6.02
C LYS A 129 21.44 2.74 4.99
N ALA A 130 22.67 3.00 5.43
CA ALA A 130 23.84 3.04 4.54
C ALA A 130 24.13 1.69 3.86
N GLN A 131 23.96 0.58 4.57
CA GLN A 131 24.08 -0.75 3.97
C GLN A 131 22.98 -1.01 2.95
N LEU A 132 21.73 -0.63 3.24
CA LEU A 132 20.64 -0.74 2.27
C LEU A 132 20.92 0.09 1.01
N VAL A 133 21.41 1.33 1.15
CA VAL A 133 21.84 2.13 -0.01
C VAL A 133 22.86 1.37 -0.83
N SER A 134 23.94 0.89 -0.21
CA SER A 134 25.02 0.14 -0.87
C SER A 134 24.55 -1.14 -1.57
N ILE A 135 23.54 -1.82 -1.02
CA ILE A 135 22.92 -3.02 -1.62
C ILE A 135 22.12 -2.61 -2.86
N TYR A 136 21.26 -1.60 -2.76
CA TYR A 136 20.36 -1.17 -3.84
C TYR A 136 21.05 -0.31 -4.91
N THR A 137 22.26 0.20 -4.68
CA THR A 137 23.15 0.77 -5.70
C THR A 137 24.09 -0.26 -6.32
N CYS A 138 24.05 -1.51 -5.84
CA CYS A 138 24.92 -2.61 -6.26
C CYS A 138 26.42 -2.40 -5.95
N ASP A 139 26.75 -1.50 -5.02
CA ASP A 139 28.11 -1.33 -4.50
C ASP A 139 28.50 -2.50 -3.59
N THR A 140 27.52 -3.08 -2.89
CA THR A 140 27.66 -4.33 -2.14
C THR A 140 26.88 -5.43 -2.84
N THR A 141 27.61 -6.41 -3.38
CA THR A 141 27.04 -7.57 -4.10
C THR A 141 27.16 -8.87 -3.32
N THR A 142 27.85 -8.87 -2.19
CA THR A 142 27.91 -9.99 -1.25
C THR A 142 27.83 -9.50 0.18
N LEU A 143 27.14 -10.24 1.05
CA LEU A 143 27.02 -9.94 2.47
C LEU A 143 26.94 -11.23 3.28
N ASN A 144 27.74 -11.32 4.34
CA ASN A 144 27.88 -12.51 5.18
C ASN A 144 28.10 -13.83 4.39
N GLY A 145 28.88 -13.77 3.31
CA GLY A 145 29.20 -14.93 2.46
C GLY A 145 28.10 -15.31 1.45
N VAL A 146 27.02 -14.56 1.37
CA VAL A 146 25.90 -14.78 0.43
C VAL A 146 25.97 -13.74 -0.68
N ALA A 147 25.78 -14.15 -1.94
CA ALA A 147 25.60 -13.23 -3.06
C ALA A 147 24.23 -12.55 -2.94
N LEU A 148 24.18 -11.23 -3.06
CA LEU A 148 22.95 -10.46 -2.92
C LEU A 148 22.17 -10.43 -4.23
N THR A 149 20.86 -10.58 -4.11
CA THR A 149 19.87 -10.48 -5.19
C THR A 149 18.78 -9.51 -4.75
N PRO A 150 19.06 -8.19 -4.76
CA PRO A 150 18.10 -7.21 -4.28
C PRO A 150 16.88 -7.18 -5.20
N LEU A 151 15.70 -7.06 -4.61
CA LEU A 151 14.43 -7.04 -5.29
C LEU A 151 13.71 -5.73 -5.01
N LEU A 152 13.00 -5.22 -6.00
CA LEU A 152 12.05 -4.12 -5.87
C LEU A 152 10.72 -4.51 -6.51
N PRO A 153 9.60 -3.98 -6.01
CA PRO A 153 8.34 -4.13 -6.71
C PRO A 153 8.34 -3.50 -8.11
N GLN A 154 7.36 -3.89 -8.92
CA GLN A 154 7.12 -3.34 -10.25
C GLN A 154 7.05 -1.80 -10.28
N ALA A 155 7.41 -1.22 -11.43
CA ALA A 155 7.30 0.22 -11.66
C ALA A 155 5.88 0.75 -11.37
N GLY A 156 5.78 1.89 -10.69
CA GLY A 156 4.51 2.47 -10.24
C GLY A 156 4.03 1.97 -8.87
N SER A 157 4.77 1.05 -8.25
CA SER A 157 4.59 0.64 -6.87
C SER A 157 4.75 1.80 -5.88
N GLY A 158 3.81 1.91 -4.93
CA GLY A 158 3.91 2.91 -3.86
C GLY A 158 5.00 2.57 -2.84
N THR A 159 5.21 1.28 -2.56
CA THR A 159 6.27 0.80 -1.66
C THR A 159 7.65 1.02 -2.26
N ARG A 160 7.84 0.74 -3.55
CA ARG A 160 9.09 1.04 -4.26
C ARG A 160 9.43 2.53 -4.18
N SER A 161 8.53 3.41 -4.62
CA SER A 161 8.82 4.85 -4.64
C SER A 161 9.12 5.40 -3.25
N PHE A 162 8.39 4.95 -2.22
CA PHE A 162 8.67 5.35 -0.84
C PHE A 162 10.02 4.84 -0.35
N PHE A 163 10.31 3.55 -0.54
CA PHE A 163 11.55 2.93 -0.07
C PHE A 163 12.79 3.56 -0.73
N LEU A 164 12.76 3.75 -2.05
CA LEU A 164 13.83 4.44 -2.78
C LEU A 164 14.05 5.86 -2.25
N ALA A 165 12.97 6.62 -2.03
CA ALA A 165 13.08 7.97 -1.45
C ALA A 165 13.72 7.95 -0.05
N GLN A 166 13.39 6.96 0.80
CA GLN A 166 14.04 6.80 2.10
C GLN A 166 15.53 6.49 1.98
N LEU A 167 15.96 5.80 0.93
CA LEU A 167 17.36 5.55 0.63
C LEU A 167 18.06 6.75 -0.04
N GLY A 168 17.34 7.80 -0.43
CA GLY A 168 17.89 8.91 -1.21
C GLY A 168 18.12 8.55 -2.68
N LEU A 169 17.42 7.54 -3.18
CA LEU A 169 17.41 7.09 -4.56
C LEU A 169 16.11 7.53 -5.27
N THR A 170 16.12 7.52 -6.59
CA THR A 170 14.95 7.69 -7.45
C THR A 170 14.69 6.42 -8.26
N GLU A 171 13.60 6.44 -9.03
CA GLU A 171 13.23 5.38 -9.96
C GLU A 171 14.30 5.11 -11.05
N ASP A 172 15.27 6.02 -11.23
CA ASP A 172 16.31 5.95 -12.26
C ASP A 172 17.73 5.74 -11.70
N THR A 173 17.89 5.61 -10.38
CA THR A 173 19.24 5.63 -9.74
C THR A 173 19.59 4.37 -8.95
N PHE A 174 18.73 3.37 -8.87
CA PHE A 174 19.12 2.08 -8.28
C PHE A 174 19.97 1.28 -9.29
N GLY A 175 20.78 0.33 -8.78
CA GLY A 175 21.76 -0.37 -9.60
C GLY A 175 21.15 -1.51 -10.43
N SER A 176 21.88 -1.93 -11.48
CA SER A 176 21.40 -2.93 -12.45
C SER A 176 21.34 -4.38 -11.93
N CYS A 177 21.83 -4.65 -10.72
CA CYS A 177 21.69 -5.96 -10.06
C CYS A 177 20.31 -6.16 -9.43
N VAL A 178 19.48 -5.12 -9.35
CA VAL A 178 18.15 -5.17 -8.73
C VAL A 178 17.14 -5.74 -9.72
N ASP A 179 16.43 -6.80 -9.33
CA ASP A 179 15.22 -7.25 -10.04
C ASP A 179 14.03 -6.43 -9.55
N ASP A 180 13.48 -5.59 -10.44
CA ASP A 180 12.42 -4.65 -10.11
C ASP A 180 11.03 -5.10 -10.59
N THR A 181 10.81 -6.41 -10.72
CA THR A 181 9.59 -7.00 -11.30
C THR A 181 8.70 -7.76 -10.31
N VAL A 182 9.12 -7.89 -9.06
CA VAL A 182 8.38 -8.68 -8.06
C VAL A 182 7.09 -7.99 -7.64
N GLN A 183 6.14 -8.74 -7.10
CA GLN A 183 4.90 -8.15 -6.56
C GLN A 183 5.14 -7.60 -5.15
N GLU A 184 4.54 -6.45 -4.86
CA GLU A 184 4.53 -5.86 -3.53
C GLU A 184 3.97 -6.86 -2.49
N HIS A 185 4.62 -6.92 -1.32
CA HIS A 185 4.14 -7.65 -0.15
C HIS A 185 3.90 -9.15 -0.40
N ASN A 186 4.69 -9.73 -1.31
CA ASN A 186 4.73 -11.17 -1.54
C ASN A 186 6.10 -11.73 -1.16
N GLY A 187 6.21 -12.30 0.04
CA GLY A 187 7.43 -12.92 0.56
C GLY A 187 7.79 -14.24 -0.12
N GLU A 188 6.88 -14.84 -0.89
CA GLU A 188 7.18 -16.03 -1.71
C GLU A 188 8.15 -15.71 -2.86
N ALA A 189 8.30 -14.43 -3.23
CA ALA A 189 9.31 -13.98 -4.19
C ALA A 189 10.75 -14.06 -3.65
N LEU A 190 10.93 -14.25 -2.34
CA LEU A 190 12.25 -14.52 -1.73
C LEU A 190 12.58 -16.00 -1.89
N ASP A 191 13.00 -16.43 -3.09
CA ASP A 191 13.26 -17.81 -3.46
C ASP A 191 14.75 -18.24 -3.35
N SER A 192 15.65 -17.28 -3.18
CA SER A 192 17.09 -17.47 -3.07
C SER A 192 17.66 -16.91 -1.77
N ALA A 193 18.75 -17.49 -1.28
CA ALA A 193 19.39 -17.03 -0.03
C ALA A 193 19.84 -15.56 -0.09
N GLY A 194 20.07 -15.03 -1.29
CA GLY A 194 20.52 -13.65 -1.52
C GLY A 194 19.41 -12.60 -1.49
N ASP A 195 18.15 -13.03 -1.47
CA ASP A 195 17.04 -12.13 -1.74
C ASP A 195 16.79 -11.17 -0.58
N ILE A 196 16.60 -9.91 -0.95
CA ILE A 196 16.24 -8.82 -0.05
C ILE A 196 15.27 -7.89 -0.75
N ALA A 197 14.09 -7.68 -0.17
CA ALA A 197 13.02 -6.88 -0.78
C ALA A 197 12.41 -5.90 0.22
N PRO A 198 11.94 -4.71 -0.19
CA PRO A 198 11.15 -3.87 0.69
C PRO A 198 9.78 -4.51 0.98
N TYR A 199 9.29 -4.36 2.20
CA TYR A 199 8.03 -4.95 2.66
C TYR A 199 7.29 -3.96 3.57
N SER A 200 5.98 -3.76 3.35
CA SER A 200 5.14 -3.01 4.29
C SER A 200 4.94 -3.84 5.57
N ILE A 201 5.32 -3.25 6.70
CA ILE A 201 5.18 -3.88 8.00
C ILE A 201 3.70 -4.14 8.31
N ALA A 202 2.81 -3.20 7.97
CA ALA A 202 1.37 -3.38 8.16
C ALA A 202 0.83 -4.56 7.35
N GLN A 203 1.25 -4.72 6.09
CA GLN A 203 0.88 -5.87 5.26
C GLN A 203 1.41 -7.19 5.79
N TYR A 204 2.66 -7.22 6.26
CA TYR A 204 3.21 -8.41 6.92
C TYR A 204 2.38 -8.82 8.15
N ILE A 205 1.96 -7.85 8.95
CA ILE A 205 1.08 -8.10 10.11
C ILE A 205 -0.30 -8.59 9.67
N ALA A 206 -0.94 -7.92 8.70
CA ALA A 206 -2.26 -8.31 8.20
C ALA A 206 -2.28 -9.76 7.71
N GLN A 207 -1.27 -10.16 6.94
CA GLN A 207 -1.11 -11.52 6.43
C GLN A 207 -0.91 -12.54 7.55
N GLY A 208 -0.31 -12.13 8.68
CA GLY A 208 -0.12 -12.99 9.85
C GLY A 208 -1.28 -13.05 10.83
N ASN A 209 -2.28 -12.19 10.69
CA ASN A 209 -3.42 -12.09 11.60
C ASN A 209 -4.58 -13.03 11.25
N GLU A 210 -4.40 -13.91 10.26
CA GLU A 210 -5.42 -14.89 9.82
C GLU A 210 -6.79 -14.25 9.50
N ILE A 211 -6.76 -13.05 8.91
CA ILE A 211 -7.97 -12.28 8.57
C ILE A 211 -8.63 -12.91 7.33
N ASP A 212 -9.93 -13.18 7.41
CA ASP A 212 -10.71 -13.69 6.28
C ASP A 212 -10.52 -12.80 5.03
N GLY A 213 -10.09 -13.42 3.93
CA GLY A 213 -9.86 -12.73 2.65
C GLY A 213 -8.45 -12.18 2.45
N VAL A 214 -7.61 -12.17 3.50
CA VAL A 214 -6.19 -11.81 3.41
C VAL A 214 -5.39 -13.09 3.19
N VAL A 215 -4.73 -13.19 2.04
CA VAL A 215 -3.88 -14.34 1.73
C VAL A 215 -2.53 -14.16 2.42
N ASP A 216 -2.12 -15.12 3.25
CA ASP A 216 -0.76 -15.14 3.79
C ASP A 216 0.22 -15.51 2.68
N ARG A 217 1.02 -14.52 2.26
CA ARG A 217 2.07 -14.66 1.24
C ARG A 217 3.44 -14.37 1.84
N ARG A 218 3.58 -14.42 3.17
CA ARG A 218 4.87 -14.14 3.81
C ARG A 218 5.91 -15.20 3.47
N GLY A 219 5.49 -16.44 3.22
CA GLY A 219 6.41 -17.52 2.90
C GLY A 219 7.50 -17.65 3.97
N SER A 220 8.77 -17.66 3.56
CA SER A 220 9.92 -17.65 4.47
C SER A 220 10.41 -16.24 4.84
N ALA A 221 9.70 -15.19 4.44
CA ALA A 221 10.10 -13.81 4.70
C ALA A 221 10.08 -13.48 6.19
N VAL A 222 11.15 -12.86 6.66
CA VAL A 222 11.23 -12.24 7.97
C VAL A 222 11.69 -10.80 7.82
N LEU A 223 11.05 -9.91 8.57
CA LEU A 223 11.35 -8.48 8.53
C LEU A 223 12.67 -8.19 9.24
N GLY A 224 13.46 -7.27 8.67
CA GLY A 224 14.69 -6.77 9.27
C GLY A 224 14.50 -5.46 10.04
N SER A 225 15.43 -5.16 10.94
CA SER A 225 15.54 -3.86 11.61
C SER A 225 16.45 -2.90 10.83
N ILE A 226 16.12 -1.61 10.88
CA ILE A 226 16.90 -0.55 10.24
C ILE A 226 17.46 0.37 11.31
N ASP A 227 18.78 0.59 11.29
CA ASP A 227 19.49 1.45 12.25
C ASP A 227 19.20 1.07 13.72
N GLY A 228 19.02 -0.24 13.98
CA GLY A 228 18.73 -0.79 15.31
C GLY A 228 17.29 -0.62 15.79
N VAL A 229 16.38 -0.14 14.93
CA VAL A 229 14.95 -0.03 15.23
C VAL A 229 14.21 -1.21 14.64
N ASP A 230 13.53 -1.99 15.48
CA ASP A 230 12.75 -3.15 15.05
C ASP A 230 11.44 -2.72 14.36
N PRO A 231 11.00 -3.45 13.31
CA PRO A 231 9.80 -3.12 12.55
C PRO A 231 8.49 -3.31 13.34
N GLN A 232 8.50 -4.25 14.28
CA GLN A 232 7.35 -4.58 15.13
C GLN A 232 7.68 -4.34 16.59
N LEU A 233 6.65 -4.03 17.38
CA LEU A 233 6.72 -4.06 18.84
C LEU A 233 6.71 -5.52 19.34
N ALA A 234 7.00 -5.71 20.63
CA ALA A 234 7.07 -7.05 21.24
C ALA A 234 5.74 -7.84 21.17
N ASP A 235 4.62 -7.14 21.03
CA ASP A 235 3.28 -7.72 20.85
C ASP A 235 2.93 -8.04 19.38
N GLY A 236 3.88 -7.84 18.45
CA GLY A 236 3.71 -8.08 17.02
C GLY A 236 3.04 -6.95 16.25
N THR A 237 2.63 -5.86 16.92
CA THR A 237 2.01 -4.71 16.27
C THR A 237 3.05 -3.80 15.59
N LEU A 238 2.59 -2.92 14.71
CA LEU A 238 3.45 -1.97 14.00
C LEU A 238 4.21 -1.07 14.97
N ASN A 239 5.54 -1.01 14.82
CA ASN A 239 6.32 0.04 15.47
C ASN A 239 6.14 1.36 14.71
N THR A 240 5.21 2.21 15.16
CA THR A 240 4.95 3.51 14.51
C THR A 240 6.12 4.50 14.60
N ALA A 241 7.12 4.22 15.43
CA ALA A 241 8.37 4.98 15.51
C ALA A 241 9.47 4.47 14.56
N PHE A 242 9.20 3.43 13.75
CA PHE A 242 10.13 2.93 12.75
C PHE A 242 10.59 4.07 11.81
N PRO A 243 11.89 4.17 11.46
CA PRO A 243 12.42 5.33 10.75
C PRO A 243 11.80 5.54 9.37
N PHE A 244 11.43 4.46 8.68
CA PHE A 244 10.82 4.51 7.34
C PHE A 244 9.29 4.37 7.44
N ASN A 245 8.65 5.29 8.17
CA ASN A 245 7.19 5.31 8.30
C ASN A 245 6.53 6.31 7.35
N ARG A 246 5.26 6.05 7.00
CA ARG A 246 4.47 6.84 6.05
C ARG A 246 3.00 6.83 6.42
N ASP A 247 2.31 7.94 6.17
CA ASP A 247 0.85 7.90 6.11
C ASP A 247 0.42 7.22 4.82
N VAL A 248 -0.73 6.56 4.86
CA VAL A 248 -1.41 5.99 3.70
C VAL A 248 -2.76 6.67 3.49
N TYR A 249 -3.21 6.70 2.23
CA TYR A 249 -4.22 7.66 1.78
C TYR A 249 -5.35 7.01 0.99
N ASN A 250 -6.54 7.57 1.16
CA ASN A 250 -7.59 7.53 0.14
C ASN A 250 -7.52 8.85 -0.65
N VAL A 251 -7.18 8.76 -1.93
CA VAL A 251 -7.02 9.90 -2.83
C VAL A 251 -8.35 10.14 -3.55
N VAL A 252 -8.86 11.36 -3.50
CA VAL A 252 -10.13 11.75 -4.12
C VAL A 252 -9.95 12.96 -5.03
N PRO A 253 -10.83 13.18 -6.03
CA PRO A 253 -10.83 14.43 -6.78
C PRO A 253 -11.11 15.59 -5.83
N THR A 254 -10.27 16.63 -5.84
CA THR A 254 -10.40 17.80 -4.95
C THR A 254 -11.74 18.48 -5.12
N ALA A 255 -12.24 18.56 -6.36
CA ALA A 255 -13.56 19.12 -6.66
C ALA A 255 -14.72 18.37 -5.98
N LYS A 256 -14.52 17.11 -5.57
CA LYS A 256 -15.53 16.30 -4.88
C LYS A 256 -15.39 16.26 -3.36
N LEU A 257 -14.50 17.05 -2.75
CA LEU A 257 -14.39 17.10 -1.27
C LEU A 257 -15.68 17.55 -0.58
N GLY A 258 -16.51 18.35 -1.26
CA GLY A 258 -17.81 18.78 -0.76
C GLY A 258 -18.97 17.81 -1.07
N ASP A 259 -18.72 16.74 -1.83
CA ASP A 259 -19.73 15.71 -2.08
C ASP A 259 -20.07 15.02 -0.74
N PRO A 260 -21.36 14.92 -0.36
CA PRO A 260 -21.74 14.43 0.96
C PRO A 260 -21.36 12.96 1.20
N VAL A 261 -21.27 12.15 0.14
CA VAL A 261 -20.90 10.73 0.24
C VAL A 261 -19.38 10.61 0.47
N ILE A 262 -18.57 11.32 -0.32
CA ILE A 262 -17.11 11.36 -0.14
C ILE A 262 -16.74 11.98 1.21
N ALA A 263 -17.37 13.09 1.57
CA ALA A 263 -17.12 13.77 2.83
C ALA A 263 -17.42 12.85 4.03
N ALA A 264 -18.58 12.18 4.03
CA ALA A 264 -18.93 11.24 5.09
C ALA A 264 -17.98 10.03 5.15
N ALA A 265 -17.51 9.54 3.99
CA ALA A 265 -16.62 8.38 3.93
C ALA A 265 -15.23 8.70 4.49
N PHE A 266 -14.63 9.82 4.05
CA PHE A 266 -13.18 10.05 4.21
C PHE A 266 -12.80 11.36 4.92
N VAL A 267 -13.63 12.41 4.87
CA VAL A 267 -13.19 13.76 5.27
C VAL A 267 -13.42 14.02 6.77
N GLY A 268 -12.36 14.48 7.44
CA GLY A 268 -12.36 14.82 8.86
C GLY A 268 -12.20 13.61 9.78
N THR A 269 -11.86 13.90 11.04
CA THR A 269 -11.63 12.88 12.07
C THR A 269 -12.90 12.10 12.44
N SER A 270 -14.08 12.65 12.13
CA SER A 270 -15.38 12.00 12.28
C SER A 270 -15.85 11.22 11.05
N SER A 271 -15.02 11.10 10.01
CA SER A 271 -15.38 10.31 8.82
C SER A 271 -15.56 8.85 9.19
N LYS A 272 -16.39 8.14 8.41
CA LYS A 272 -16.70 6.73 8.66
C LYS A 272 -15.44 5.85 8.66
N VAL A 273 -14.45 6.15 7.83
CA VAL A 273 -13.16 5.44 7.84
C VAL A 273 -12.35 5.74 9.10
N CYS A 274 -12.26 7.01 9.53
CA CYS A 274 -11.49 7.36 10.72
C CYS A 274 -12.07 6.79 12.02
N LEU A 275 -13.38 6.51 12.06
CA LEU A 275 -14.03 5.86 13.20
C LEU A 275 -13.73 4.35 13.29
N GLN A 276 -13.12 3.74 12.27
CA GLN A 276 -12.84 2.30 12.22
C GLN A 276 -11.41 1.95 12.67
N SER A 277 -10.95 2.56 13.76
CA SER A 277 -9.59 2.32 14.30
C SER A 277 -9.33 0.86 14.64
N ALA A 278 -10.34 0.14 15.12
CA ALA A 278 -10.24 -1.29 15.39
C ALA A 278 -9.92 -2.09 14.12
N VAL A 279 -10.62 -1.81 13.01
CA VAL A 279 -10.35 -2.45 11.72
C VAL A 279 -8.94 -2.10 11.24
N ILE A 280 -8.58 -0.82 11.27
CA ILE A 280 -7.25 -0.34 10.86
C ILE A 280 -6.14 -1.11 11.61
N ASN A 281 -6.27 -1.22 12.93
CA ASN A 281 -5.29 -1.93 13.77
C ASN A 281 -5.31 -3.45 13.53
N THR A 282 -6.47 -4.07 13.31
CA THR A 282 -6.57 -5.50 12.96
C THR A 282 -5.78 -5.81 11.70
N TYR A 283 -5.79 -4.93 10.71
CA TYR A 283 -4.98 -5.08 9.48
C TYR A 283 -3.53 -4.56 9.64
N GLY A 284 -3.04 -4.41 10.87
CA GLY A 284 -1.63 -4.10 11.14
C GLY A 284 -1.20 -2.66 10.96
N PHE A 285 -2.11 -1.75 10.59
CA PHE A 285 -1.81 -0.32 10.44
C PHE A 285 -1.93 0.40 11.78
N GLY A 286 -1.20 1.51 11.93
CA GLY A 286 -1.32 2.39 13.09
C GLY A 286 -2.37 3.49 12.87
N THR A 287 -2.99 3.98 13.95
CA THR A 287 -3.84 5.17 13.89
C THR A 287 -3.02 6.45 13.76
N ILE A 288 -3.59 7.49 13.14
CA ILE A 288 -2.96 8.81 12.97
C ILE A 288 -3.87 9.94 13.46
N ALA A 289 -3.28 10.99 14.03
CA ALA A 289 -4.01 12.17 14.48
C ALA A 289 -4.59 13.00 13.32
N THR A 290 -3.97 12.90 12.14
CA THR A 290 -4.33 13.61 10.90
C THR A 290 -5.40 12.87 10.09
N CYS A 291 -6.00 11.79 10.62
CA CYS A 291 -6.99 11.01 9.87
C CYS A 291 -8.10 11.92 9.30
N GLY A 292 -8.33 11.82 7.99
CA GLY A 292 -9.34 12.60 7.30
C GLY A 292 -8.92 14.02 6.90
N ALA A 293 -7.67 14.43 7.14
CA ALA A 293 -7.19 15.75 6.73
C ALA A 293 -7.20 15.94 5.21
N THR A 294 -7.48 17.16 4.75
CA THR A 294 -7.59 17.50 3.31
C THR A 294 -6.56 18.52 2.86
N THR A 295 -5.44 18.62 3.59
CA THR A 295 -4.40 19.64 3.39
C THR A 295 -3.43 19.26 2.28
N LEU A 296 -3.27 17.97 1.99
CA LEU A 296 -2.34 17.47 0.99
C LEU A 296 -3.04 17.34 -0.38
N LYS A 297 -2.65 18.18 -1.33
CA LYS A 297 -3.23 18.26 -2.68
C LYS A 297 -2.13 18.25 -3.74
N GLY A 298 -2.46 17.77 -4.94
CA GLY A 298 -1.49 17.55 -6.00
C GLY A 298 -2.07 16.90 -7.25
N GLU A 299 -1.17 16.69 -8.22
CA GLU A 299 -1.27 15.94 -9.48
C GLU A 299 -2.45 16.32 -10.38
N SER A 300 -2.15 16.72 -11.62
CA SER A 300 -3.12 16.98 -12.69
C SER A 300 -3.34 15.79 -13.58
#